data_AF-A0A7S3X9V1-F1
#
_entry.id   AF-A0A7S3X9V1-F1
#
_cell.length_a   1.000
_cell.length_b   1.000
_cell.length_c   1.000
_cell.angle_alpha   90.00
_cell.angle_beta   90.00
_cell.angle_gamma   90.00
#
_symmetry.space_group_name_H-M   'P 1'
#
loop_
_entity.id
_entity.type
_entity.pdbx_description
1 polymer ?
#
loop_
_entity_poly.entity_id
_entity_poly.type
_entity_poly.pdbx_seq_one_letter_code
_entity_poly.pdbx_strand_id
1 'polypeptide(L)'
;KLHPEALMQSVATHTHYFPTSWRGKGHTRPVYLEFSRMYQYRVLLVLQEILGCITTPFLLCFALPQRAEQILNFVKSFTVHVEGVGHVCGFALFDFERHGDT
;
A
#
# COMPACT_ATOMS: atom_id res chain seq x y z
N LYS A 1 1.38 6.04 -32.27
CA LYS A 1 0.38 6.69 -31.38
C LYS A 1 0.69 6.26 -29.95
N LEU A 2 0.70 7.17 -28.98
CA LEU A 2 0.85 6.78 -27.58
C LEU A 2 -0.43 6.05 -27.17
N HIS A 3 -0.31 4.79 -26.73
CA HIS A 3 -1.42 4.00 -26.20
C HIS A 3 -1.27 3.93 -24.67
N PRO A 4 -1.67 5.00 -23.94
CA PRO A 4 -1.46 5.10 -22.49
C PRO A 4 -2.09 3.92 -21.72
N GLU A 5 -3.19 3.37 -22.22
CA GLU A 5 -3.80 2.16 -21.66
C GLU A 5 -2.88 0.94 -21.77
N ALA A 6 -2.30 0.70 -22.95
CA ALA A 6 -1.37 -0.42 -23.17
C ALA A 6 -0.08 -0.26 -22.34
N LEU A 7 0.40 0.97 -22.18
CA LEU A 7 1.54 1.27 -21.31
C LEU A 7 1.22 1.01 -19.84
N MET A 8 0.05 1.46 -19.36
CA MET A 8 -0.37 1.22 -17.99
C MET A 8 -0.56 -0.28 -17.70
N GLN A 9 -1.13 -1.04 -18.65
CA GLN A 9 -1.22 -2.49 -18.56
C GLN A 9 0.15 -3.15 -18.51
N SER A 10 1.09 -2.70 -19.34
CA SER A 10 2.48 -3.18 -19.29
C SER A 10 3.15 -2.91 -17.95
N VAL A 11 2.92 -1.74 -17.34
CA VAL A 11 3.43 -1.43 -16.00
C VAL A 11 2.80 -2.34 -14.95
N ALA A 12 1.48 -2.51 -14.99
CA ALA A 12 0.74 -3.41 -14.11
C ALA A 12 1.25 -4.86 -14.14
N THR A 13 1.71 -5.35 -15.31
CA THR A 13 2.32 -6.67 -15.42
C THR A 13 3.59 -6.81 -14.58
N HIS A 14 4.36 -5.74 -14.39
CA HIS A 14 5.60 -5.75 -13.62
C HIS A 14 5.38 -5.40 -12.14
N THR A 15 4.41 -4.54 -11.83
CA THR A 15 4.14 -4.08 -10.46
C THR A 15 3.16 -4.97 -9.71
N HIS A 16 2.39 -5.78 -10.44
CA HIS A 16 1.26 -6.56 -9.93
C HIS A 16 0.17 -5.72 -9.24
N TYR A 17 0.14 -4.40 -9.50
CA TYR A 17 -0.84 -3.48 -8.95
C TYR A 17 -1.62 -2.79 -10.09
N PHE A 18 -2.92 -3.11 -10.21
CA PHE A 18 -3.82 -2.49 -11.18
C PHE A 18 -5.26 -2.44 -10.64
N PRO A 19 -5.59 -1.42 -9.83
CA PRO A 19 -6.90 -1.33 -9.20
C PRO A 19 -7.99 -1.20 -10.26
N THR A 20 -9.19 -1.67 -9.93
CA THR A 20 -10.35 -1.66 -10.84
C THR A 20 -10.70 -0.26 -11.33
N SER A 21 -10.44 0.77 -10.52
CA SER A 21 -10.61 2.18 -10.85
C SER A 21 -9.79 2.65 -12.05
N TRP A 22 -8.70 1.97 -12.40
CA TRP A 22 -7.78 2.36 -13.47
C TRP A 22 -8.07 1.68 -14.81
N ARG A 23 -8.78 0.56 -14.81
CA ARG A 23 -9.04 -0.25 -16.00
C ARG A 23 -9.78 0.55 -17.07
N GLY A 24 -9.22 0.64 -18.28
CA GLY A 24 -9.80 1.42 -19.39
C GLY A 24 -9.67 2.94 -19.24
N LYS A 25 -9.03 3.41 -18.17
CA LYS A 25 -8.90 4.83 -17.80
C LYS A 25 -7.44 5.28 -17.70
N GLY A 26 -6.49 4.52 -18.24
CA GLY A 26 -5.05 4.83 -18.16
C GLY A 26 -4.64 6.17 -18.80
N HIS A 27 -5.47 6.72 -19.68
CA HIS A 27 -5.27 8.04 -20.30
C HIS A 27 -5.79 9.21 -19.45
N THR A 28 -6.53 8.94 -18.37
CA THR A 28 -7.23 9.97 -17.61
C THR A 28 -6.31 10.65 -16.59
N ARG A 29 -6.55 11.94 -16.34
CA ARG A 29 -5.80 12.72 -15.36
C ARG A 29 -5.86 12.12 -13.93
N PRO A 30 -7.00 11.62 -13.42
CA PRO A 30 -7.04 11.01 -12.09
C PRO A 30 -6.09 9.81 -11.95
N VAL A 31 -6.07 8.90 -12.94
CA VAL A 31 -5.16 7.75 -12.93
C VAL A 31 -3.70 8.21 -12.98
N TYR A 32 -3.39 9.21 -13.82
CA TYR A 32 -2.05 9.80 -13.85
C TYR A 32 -1.63 10.36 -12.49
N LEU A 33 -2.52 11.10 -11.79
CA LEU A 33 -2.21 11.69 -10.49
C LEU A 33 -1.98 10.61 -9.42
N GLU A 34 -2.84 9.59 -9.37
CA GLU A 34 -2.69 8.48 -8.41
C GLU A 34 -1.42 7.67 -8.68
N PHE A 35 -1.14 7.36 -9.95
CA PHE A 35 0.11 6.71 -10.36
C PHE A 35 1.35 7.55 -10.00
N SER A 36 1.33 8.85 -10.29
CA SER A 36 2.45 9.76 -10.00
C SER A 36 2.75 9.90 -8.51
N ARG A 37 1.78 9.61 -7.63
CA ARG A 37 1.99 9.57 -6.18
C ARG A 37 2.81 8.34 -5.75
N MET A 38 2.70 7.23 -6.48
CA MET A 38 3.52 6.03 -6.24
C MET A 38 4.92 6.14 -6.87
N TYR A 39 5.05 6.87 -7.98
CA TYR A 39 6.31 7.07 -8.71
C TYR A 39 6.74 8.54 -8.73
N GLN A 40 7.12 9.05 -7.56
CA GLN A 40 7.51 10.45 -7.39
C GLN A 40 8.91 10.75 -7.97
N TYR A 41 9.17 12.03 -8.24
CA TYR A 41 10.51 12.51 -8.60
C TYR A 41 11.51 12.27 -7.47
N ARG A 42 12.75 11.90 -7.81
CA ARG A 42 13.82 11.65 -6.84
C ARG A 42 14.07 12.82 -5.87
N VAL A 43 13.99 14.06 -6.36
CA VAL A 43 14.15 15.25 -5.51
C VAL A 43 13.06 15.33 -4.45
N LEU A 44 11.82 14.97 -4.78
CA LEU A 44 10.71 14.94 -3.81
C LEU A 44 10.92 13.85 -2.75
N LEU A 45 11.43 12.67 -3.14
CA LEU A 45 11.73 11.59 -2.21
C LEU A 45 12.77 12.02 -1.17
N VAL A 46 13.88 12.63 -1.60
CA VAL A 46 14.93 13.12 -0.68
C VAL A 46 14.39 14.19 0.27
N LEU A 47 13.53 15.10 -0.22
CA LEU A 47 12.87 16.09 0.65
C LEU A 47 11.95 15.41 1.67
N GLN A 48 11.19 14.40 1.26
CA GLN A 48 10.32 13.63 2.15
C GLN A 48 11.14 12.87 3.21
N GLU A 49 12.33 12.36 2.90
CA GLU A 49 13.20 11.71 3.88
C GLU A 49 13.67 12.70 4.96
N ILE A 50 14.11 13.90 4.57
CA ILE A 50 14.53 14.95 5.51
C ILE A 50 13.36 15.37 6.40
N LEU A 51 12.19 15.62 5.79
CA LEU A 51 10.96 15.94 6.54
C LEU A 51 10.51 14.76 7.41
N GLY A 52 10.71 13.53 6.95
CA GLY A 52 10.39 12.30 7.66
C GLY A 52 11.15 12.20 8.97
N CYS A 53 12.46 12.48 8.97
CA CYS A 53 13.27 12.53 10.18
C CYS A 53 12.72 13.51 11.23
N ILE A 54 12.20 14.66 10.79
CA ILE A 54 11.65 15.69 11.68
C ILE A 54 10.23 15.33 12.13
N THR A 55 9.38 14.84 11.23
CA THR A 55 7.95 14.58 11.50
C THR A 55 7.68 13.28 12.24
N THR A 56 8.52 12.26 12.06
CA THR A 56 8.39 10.95 12.71
C THR A 56 8.28 11.02 14.24
N PRO A 57 9.11 11.76 15.00
CA PRO A 57 8.95 11.85 16.46
C PRO A 57 7.58 12.43 16.87
N PHE A 58 7.04 13.41 16.15
CA PHE A 58 5.69 13.93 16.42
C PHE A 58 4.61 12.88 16.13
N LEU A 59 4.75 12.13 15.03
CA LEU A 59 3.83 11.05 14.71
C LEU A 59 3.84 9.97 15.80
N LEU A 60 5.02 9.59 16.29
CA LEU A 60 5.20 8.59 17.35
C LEU A 60 4.69 9.05 18.71
N CYS A 61 4.89 10.32 19.07
CA CYS A 61 4.48 10.85 20.38
C CYS A 61 2.98 11.19 20.46
N PHE A 62 2.37 11.61 19.34
CA PHE A 62 1.01 12.17 19.37
C PHE A 62 -0.01 11.36 18.57
N ALA A 63 0.33 10.91 17.36
CA ALA A 63 -0.64 10.25 16.48
C ALA A 63 -0.73 8.73 16.72
N LEU A 64 0.42 8.06 16.91
CA LEU A 64 0.47 6.61 17.10
C LEU A 64 -0.18 6.15 18.41
N PRO A 65 0.02 6.82 19.58
CA PRO A 65 -0.57 6.37 20.84
C PRO A 65 -2.10 6.39 20.80
N GLN A 66 -2.69 7.35 20.09
CA GLN A 66 -4.15 7.43 19.90
C GLN A 66 -4.73 6.24 19.12
N ARG A 67 -3.90 5.51 18.37
CA ARG A 67 -4.30 4.34 17.56
C ARG A 67 -3.78 3.01 18.12
N ALA A 68 -3.10 3.04 19.26
CA ALA A 68 -2.43 1.86 19.83
C ALA A 68 -3.41 0.71 20.08
N GLU A 69 -4.62 0.99 20.56
CA GLU A 69 -5.65 -0.02 20.78
C GLU A 69 -6.09 -0.70 19.49
N GLN A 70 -6.30 0.05 18.41
CA GLN A 70 -6.68 -0.50 17.11
C GLN A 70 -5.57 -1.40 16.54
N ILE A 71 -4.30 -0.99 16.70
CA ILE A 71 -3.14 -1.79 16.30
C ILE A 71 -3.09 -3.09 17.10
N LEU A 72 -3.27 -3.03 18.42
CA LEU A 72 -3.26 -4.23 19.27
C LEU A 72 -4.41 -5.18 18.91
N ASN A 73 -5.60 -4.64 18.64
CA ASN A 73 -6.75 -5.41 18.22
C ASN A 73 -6.52 -6.08 16.86
N PHE A 74 -5.87 -5.39 15.91
CA PHE A 74 -5.45 -5.99 14.64
C PHE A 74 -4.49 -7.17 14.87
N VAL A 75 -3.40 -6.96 15.64
CA VAL A 75 -2.41 -8.01 15.89
C VAL A 75 -3.06 -9.23 16.55
N LYS A 76 -3.92 -9.03 17.55
CA LYS A 76 -4.63 -10.13 18.22
C LYS A 76 -5.57 -10.87 17.26
N SER A 77 -6.34 -10.14 16.45
CA SER A 77 -7.40 -10.72 15.62
C SER A 77 -6.86 -11.43 14.38
N PHE A 78 -5.70 -11.01 13.87
CA PHE A 78 -5.13 -11.49 12.62
C PHE A 78 -3.83 -12.29 12.81
N THR A 79 -3.48 -12.70 14.03
CA THR A 79 -2.37 -13.65 14.24
C THR A 79 -2.89 -15.08 14.22
N VAL A 80 -2.31 -15.92 13.36
CA VAL A 80 -2.64 -17.35 13.21
C VAL A 80 -1.40 -18.19 13.51
N HIS A 81 -1.56 -19.29 14.23
CA HIS A 81 -0.47 -20.24 14.46
C HIS A 81 -0.44 -21.28 13.33
N VAL A 82 0.72 -21.49 12.73
CA VAL A 82 0.96 -22.49 11.69
C VAL A 82 2.00 -23.49 12.20
N GLU A 83 1.62 -24.76 12.23
CA GLU A 83 2.49 -25.86 12.65
C GLU A 83 3.80 -25.85 11.84
N GLY A 84 4.94 -25.89 12.54
CA GLY A 84 6.27 -25.84 11.94
C GLY A 84 6.79 -24.46 11.53
N VAL A 85 5.96 -23.39 11.58
CA VAL A 85 6.36 -22.00 11.27
C VAL A 85 6.23 -21.08 12.48
N GLY A 86 5.13 -21.19 13.23
CA GLY A 86 4.80 -20.33 14.38
C GLY A 86 3.69 -19.33 14.10
N HIS A 87 3.69 -18.21 14.83
CA HIS A 87 2.69 -17.15 14.69
C HIS A 87 2.96 -16.26 13.48
N VAL A 88 2.01 -16.21 12.56
CA VAL A 88 2.07 -15.43 11.32
C VAL A 88 0.84 -14.55 11.15
N CYS A 89 0.95 -13.55 10.27
CA CYS A 89 -0.19 -12.73 9.88
C CYS A 89 -1.14 -13.57 9.01
N GLY A 90 -2.42 -13.65 9.38
CA GLY A 90 -3.44 -14.42 8.66
C GLY A 90 -3.58 -14.03 7.19
N PHE A 91 -3.40 -12.75 6.85
CA PHE A 91 -3.38 -12.26 5.47
C PHE A 91 -2.24 -12.87 4.63
N ALA A 92 -1.12 -13.24 5.25
CA ALA A 92 0.01 -13.84 4.55
C ALA A 92 -0.25 -15.31 4.14
N LEU A 93 -1.29 -15.94 4.69
CA LEU A 93 -1.72 -17.28 4.30
C LEU A 93 -2.59 -17.31 3.04
N PHE A 94 -2.95 -16.13 2.50
CA PHE A 94 -3.82 -16.00 1.34
C PHE A 94 -5.17 -16.75 1.49
N ASP A 95 -5.73 -16.73 2.71
CA ASP A 95 -7.07 -17.25 2.98
C ASP A 95 -8.12 -16.26 2.45
N PHE A 96 -8.46 -16.40 1.17
CA PHE A 96 -9.37 -15.51 0.44
C PHE A 96 -10.83 -15.66 0.88
N GLU A 97 -11.22 -16.76 1.51
CA GLU A 97 -12.58 -16.90 2.05
C GLU A 97 -12.78 -16.02 3.29
N ARG A 98 -11.72 -15.87 4.09
CA ARG A 98 -11.76 -15.09 5.33
C ARG A 98 -11.29 -13.65 5.18
N HIS A 99 -10.42 -13.36 4.21
CA HIS A 99 -9.75 -12.06 4.06
C HIS A 99 -9.81 -11.48 2.64
N GLY A 100 -10.52 -12.11 1.70
CA GLY A 100 -10.63 -11.62 0.33
C GLY A 100 -11.58 -10.43 0.19
N ASP A 101 -11.19 -9.44 -0.61
CA ASP A 101 -12.10 -8.40 -1.09
C ASP A 101 -12.95 -8.96 -2.24
N THR A 102 -14.27 -9.04 -2.04
CA THR A 102 -15.26 -9.37 -3.10
C THR A 102 -15.45 -8.25 -4.12
#